data_AF-A0A963L8E6-F1
#
_entry.id   AF-A0A963L8E6-F1
#
_cell.length_a   1.000
_cell.length_b   1.000
_cell.length_c   1.000
_cell.angle_alpha   90.00
_cell.angle_beta   90.00
_cell.angle_gamma   90.00
#
_symmetry.space_group_name_H-M   'P 1'
#
loop_
_entity.id
_entity.type
_entity.pdbx_description
1 polymer ?
#
loop_
_entity_poly.entity_id
_entity_poly.type
_entity_poly.pdbx_seq_one_letter_code
_entity_poly.pdbx_strand_id
1 'polypeptide(L)'
;CDHAFAPYGALAVRRATRTEGDVAARVSVRFDETRESLRLMRELCAALPGGAVRADITLPTRSAFGAGWVEGWRGEVFVALELDDASCIRRCHCHDPSWQNWPVLEHATIGNIVPDFPLINKSFNLSYSGHDL
;
A
#
# COMPACT_ATOMS: atom_id res chain seq x y z
N CYS A 1 -12.10 -5.62 -4.59
CA CYS A 1 -11.12 -4.56 -4.91
C CYS A 1 -11.75 -3.59 -5.87
N ASP A 2 -11.59 -2.29 -5.63
CA ASP A 2 -12.18 -1.26 -6.50
C ASP A 2 -11.38 -1.12 -7.81
N HIS A 3 -10.09 -1.49 -7.77
CA HIS A 3 -9.22 -1.67 -8.92
C HIS A 3 -8.61 -3.08 -8.90
N ALA A 4 -9.26 -4.04 -9.55
CA ALA A 4 -8.76 -5.41 -9.62
C ALA A 4 -7.55 -5.50 -10.56
N PHE A 5 -6.45 -6.11 -10.08
CA PHE A 5 -5.28 -6.43 -10.89
C PHE A 5 -4.84 -7.88 -10.63
N ALA A 6 -4.07 -8.45 -11.55
CA ALA A 6 -3.59 -9.82 -11.41
C ALA A 6 -2.54 -9.94 -10.29
N PRO A 7 -2.56 -11.01 -9.47
CA PRO A 7 -3.51 -12.13 -9.49
C PRO A 7 -4.77 -11.87 -8.64
N TYR A 8 -4.80 -10.81 -7.83
CA TYR A 8 -5.83 -10.57 -6.81
C TYR A 8 -7.26 -10.43 -7.34
N GLY A 9 -7.44 -10.02 -8.61
CA GLY A 9 -8.74 -9.97 -9.27
C GLY A 9 -9.46 -11.33 -9.33
N ALA A 10 -8.74 -12.45 -9.22
CA ALA A 10 -9.31 -13.79 -9.26
C ALA A 10 -9.47 -14.45 -7.87
N LEU A 11 -8.90 -13.88 -6.80
CA LEU A 11 -8.76 -14.55 -5.49
C LEU A 11 -9.88 -14.25 -4.48
N ALA A 12 -10.98 -13.63 -4.95
CA ALA A 12 -12.12 -13.23 -4.12
C ALA A 12 -11.71 -12.57 -2.79
N VAL A 13 -10.78 -11.61 -2.85
CA VAL A 13 -10.20 -10.95 -1.67
C VAL A 13 -11.29 -10.37 -0.78
N ARG A 14 -11.29 -10.75 0.51
CA ARG A 14 -12.25 -10.28 1.50
C ARG A 14 -11.74 -9.00 2.17
N ARG A 15 -12.39 -7.87 1.88
CA ARG A 15 -12.06 -6.57 2.50
C ARG A 15 -12.48 -6.58 3.97
N ALA A 16 -11.58 -6.21 4.87
CA ALA A 16 -11.88 -5.97 6.27
C ALA A 16 -12.23 -4.49 6.49
N THR A 17 -13.31 -4.20 7.20
CA THR A 17 -13.74 -2.83 7.50
C THR A 17 -14.27 -2.73 8.93
N ARG A 18 -14.15 -1.53 9.49
CA ARG A 18 -14.69 -1.13 10.79
C ARG A 18 -15.20 0.30 10.71
N THR A 19 -16.15 0.67 11.55
CA THR A 19 -16.82 1.99 11.51
C THR A 19 -16.58 2.83 12.77
N GLU A 20 -16.01 2.23 13.82
CA GLU A 20 -15.82 2.84 15.13
C GLU A 20 -14.71 3.90 15.13
N GLY A 21 -13.77 3.84 14.18
CA GLY A 21 -12.77 4.89 13.93
C GLY A 21 -11.66 5.05 14.99
N ASP A 22 -11.73 4.31 16.09
CA ASP A 22 -10.73 4.34 17.16
C ASP A 22 -9.48 3.49 16.84
N VAL A 23 -8.53 3.48 17.78
CA VAL A 23 -7.32 2.66 17.65
C VAL A 23 -7.66 1.17 17.61
N ALA A 24 -8.61 0.71 18.42
CA ALA A 24 -8.99 -0.70 18.51
C ALA A 24 -9.60 -1.22 17.19
N ALA A 25 -10.38 -0.38 16.51
CA ALA A 25 -10.94 -0.63 15.18
C ALA A 25 -9.83 -0.78 14.14
N ARG A 26 -8.88 0.17 14.09
CA ARG A 26 -7.73 0.08 13.17
C ARG A 26 -6.93 -1.20 13.39
N VAL A 27 -6.62 -1.53 14.64
CA VAL A 27 -5.89 -2.76 14.99
C VAL A 27 -6.70 -4.02 14.63
N SER A 28 -8.01 -4.00 14.84
CA SER A 28 -8.87 -5.15 14.49
C SER A 28 -8.88 -5.41 12.98
N VAL A 29 -8.96 -4.34 12.17
CA VAL A 29 -8.83 -4.45 10.71
C VAL A 29 -7.49 -5.12 10.34
N ARG A 30 -6.38 -4.75 10.99
CA ARG A 30 -5.07 -5.39 10.77
C ARG A 30 -5.07 -6.89 11.04
N PHE A 31 -5.72 -7.32 12.11
CA PHE A 31 -5.81 -8.75 12.41
C PHE A 31 -6.62 -9.50 11.37
N ASP A 32 -7.71 -8.91 10.88
CA ASP A 32 -8.55 -9.53 9.85
C ASP A 32 -7.84 -9.56 8.49
N GLU A 33 -7.14 -8.49 8.11
CA GLU A 33 -6.26 -8.44 6.92
C GLU A 33 -5.13 -9.48 7.00
N THR A 34 -4.55 -9.68 8.18
CA THR A 34 -3.50 -10.70 8.38
C THR A 34 -4.05 -12.10 8.15
N ARG A 35 -5.25 -12.40 8.68
CA ARG A 35 -5.92 -13.70 8.45
C ARG A 35 -6.26 -13.89 6.99
N GLU A 36 -6.73 -12.84 6.31
CA GLU A 36 -7.04 -12.91 4.88
C GLU A 36 -5.77 -13.10 4.04
N SER A 37 -4.68 -12.40 4.36
CA SER A 37 -3.37 -12.59 3.72
C SER A 37 -2.88 -14.02 3.86
N LEU A 38 -3.04 -14.64 5.04
CA LEU A 38 -2.71 -16.04 5.28
C LEU A 38 -3.60 -17.01 4.47
N ARG A 39 -4.87 -16.67 4.23
CA ARG A 39 -5.75 -17.46 3.35
C ARG A 39 -5.27 -17.36 1.90
N LEU A 40 -5.02 -16.13 1.42
CA LEU A 40 -4.56 -15.86 0.06
C LEU A 40 -3.21 -16.52 -0.24
N MET A 41 -2.26 -16.45 0.70
CA MET A 41 -0.96 -17.13 0.54
C MET A 41 -1.13 -18.64 0.36
N ARG A 42 -2.02 -19.29 1.13
CA ARG A 42 -2.29 -20.73 0.96
C ARG A 42 -2.91 -21.05 -0.39
N GLU A 43 -3.85 -20.24 -0.85
CA GLU A 43 -4.50 -20.41 -2.16
C GLU A 43 -3.49 -20.23 -3.31
N LEU A 44 -2.68 -19.18 -3.26
CA LEU A 44 -1.61 -18.91 -4.22
C LEU A 44 -0.56 -20.03 -4.25
N CYS A 45 -0.14 -20.53 -3.10
CA CYS A 45 0.81 -21.65 -3.03
C CYS A 45 0.21 -22.95 -3.58
N ALA A 46 -1.08 -23.22 -3.34
CA ALA A 46 -1.75 -24.43 -3.83
C ALA A 46 -2.00 -24.39 -5.34
N ALA A 47 -2.21 -23.20 -5.91
CA ALA A 47 -2.51 -22.97 -7.32
C ALA A 47 -1.32 -22.36 -8.10
N LEU A 48 -0.09 -22.55 -7.61
CA LEU A 48 1.10 -21.92 -8.20
C LEU A 48 1.28 -22.40 -9.65
N PRO A 49 1.17 -21.52 -10.66
CA PRO A 49 1.38 -21.92 -12.04
C PRO A 49 2.88 -22.18 -12.28
N GLY A 50 3.18 -23.17 -13.11
CA GLY A 50 4.50 -23.28 -13.73
C GLY A 50 4.71 -22.20 -14.80
N GLY A 51 5.94 -22.04 -15.27
CA GLY A 51 6.27 -21.13 -16.37
C GLY A 51 7.50 -20.25 -16.09
N ALA A 52 7.72 -19.28 -16.95
CA ALA A 52 8.81 -18.32 -16.79
C ALA A 52 8.51 -17.34 -15.64
N VAL A 53 9.51 -17.11 -14.78
CA VAL A 53 9.44 -16.14 -13.66
C VAL A 53 10.12 -14.80 -14.00
N ARG A 54 10.59 -14.66 -15.24
CA ARG A 54 11.28 -13.47 -15.76
C ARG A 54 10.72 -13.15 -17.14
N ALA A 55 10.44 -11.88 -17.37
CA ALA A 55 10.16 -11.33 -18.69
C ALA A 55 11.14 -10.20 -18.96
N ASP A 56 11.59 -10.08 -20.21
CA ASP A 56 12.37 -8.91 -20.63
C ASP A 56 11.43 -7.71 -20.76
N ILE A 57 11.85 -6.56 -20.25
CA ILE A 57 11.08 -5.32 -20.32
C ILE A 57 11.60 -4.51 -21.51
N THR A 58 10.72 -4.21 -22.46
CA THR A 58 11.03 -3.27 -23.53
C THR A 58 10.68 -1.86 -23.08
N LEU A 59 11.71 -1.02 -22.90
CA LEU A 59 11.52 0.39 -22.57
C LEU A 59 11.05 1.18 -23.80
N PRO A 60 10.27 2.25 -23.61
CA PRO A 60 9.90 3.14 -24.70
C PRO A 60 11.14 3.82 -25.29
N THR A 61 11.17 3.94 -26.62
CA THR A 61 12.29 4.56 -27.38
C THR A 61 12.17 6.08 -27.50
N ARG A 62 11.19 6.67 -26.80
CA ARG A 62 10.90 8.10 -26.72
C ARG A 62 10.57 8.40 -25.27
N SER A 63 10.68 9.67 -24.90
CA SER A 63 10.21 10.17 -23.63
C SER A 63 8.78 9.72 -23.35
N ALA A 64 8.56 9.23 -22.14
CA ALA A 64 7.33 8.57 -21.75
C ALA A 64 7.05 8.81 -20.28
N PHE A 65 5.77 8.73 -19.92
CA PHE A 65 5.30 8.81 -18.56
C PHE A 65 4.47 7.57 -18.24
N GLY A 66 4.63 7.03 -17.04
CA GLY A 66 3.82 5.93 -16.53
C GLY A 66 3.62 6.06 -15.03
N ALA A 67 2.52 5.52 -14.53
CA ALA A 67 2.26 5.45 -13.11
C ALA A 67 1.69 4.08 -12.71
N GLY A 68 2.05 3.63 -11.52
CA GLY A 68 1.56 2.41 -10.90
C GLY A 68 1.01 2.71 -9.52
N TRP A 69 -0.04 1.98 -9.14
CA TRP A 69 -0.73 2.17 -7.89
C TRP A 69 -1.15 0.82 -7.32
N VAL A 70 -0.81 0.58 -6.06
CA VAL A 70 -1.13 -0.67 -5.35
C VAL A 70 -1.56 -0.40 -3.93
N GLU A 71 -2.38 -1.27 -3.37
CA GLU A 71 -2.69 -1.26 -1.94
C GLU A 71 -1.54 -1.90 -1.16
N GLY A 72 -0.73 -1.08 -0.50
CA GLY A 72 0.22 -1.54 0.49
C GLY A 72 -0.49 -1.83 1.80
N TRP A 73 0.18 -2.51 2.73
CA TRP A 73 -0.46 -2.77 4.03
C TRP A 73 -0.80 -1.45 4.75
N ARG A 74 0.01 -0.39 4.66
CA ARG A 74 -0.32 0.91 5.29
C ARG A 74 -1.39 1.73 4.56
N GLY A 75 -1.82 1.28 3.39
CA GLY A 75 -2.67 2.02 2.46
C GLY A 75 -2.04 2.12 1.08
N GLU A 76 -2.59 3.01 0.28
CA GLU A 76 -2.25 3.29 -1.12
C GLU A 76 -0.79 3.72 -1.35
N VAL A 77 -0.05 2.92 -2.14
CA VAL A 77 1.31 3.24 -2.60
C VAL A 77 1.27 3.57 -4.09
N PHE A 78 1.68 4.78 -4.44
CA PHE A 78 1.69 5.26 -5.82
C PHE A 78 3.11 5.58 -6.27
N VAL A 79 3.44 5.24 -7.51
CA VAL A 79 4.73 5.56 -8.13
C VAL A 79 4.48 6.10 -9.53
N ALA A 80 5.01 7.28 -9.83
CA ALA A 80 5.04 7.86 -11.16
C ALA A 80 6.49 7.95 -11.66
N LEU A 81 6.70 7.54 -12.90
CA LEU A 81 7.98 7.54 -13.59
C LEU A 81 7.88 8.32 -14.88
N GLU A 82 8.96 9.04 -15.18
CA GLU A 82 9.14 9.76 -16.41
C GLU A 82 10.49 9.42 -16.98
N LEU A 83 10.50 8.95 -18.22
CA LEU A 83 11.69 8.56 -18.96
C LEU A 83 12.01 9.63 -20.02
N ASP A 84 13.30 9.81 -20.31
CA ASP A 84 13.76 10.59 -21.45
C ASP A 84 13.92 9.73 -22.73
N ASP A 85 14.37 10.36 -23.82
CA ASP A 85 14.56 9.68 -25.11
C ASP A 85 15.72 8.66 -25.09
N ALA A 86 16.60 8.70 -24.08
CA ALA A 86 17.63 7.71 -23.83
C ALA A 86 17.16 6.59 -22.87
N SER A 87 15.85 6.52 -22.60
CA SER A 87 15.22 5.61 -21.64
C SER A 87 15.78 5.72 -20.22
N CYS A 88 16.36 6.86 -19.86
CA CYS A 88 16.85 7.16 -18.51
C CYS A 88 15.72 7.78 -17.68
N ILE A 89 15.71 7.50 -16.36
CA ILE A 89 14.74 8.08 -15.45
C ILE A 89 15.04 9.57 -15.30
N ARG A 90 14.15 10.41 -15.83
CA ARG A 90 14.17 11.87 -15.67
C ARG A 90 13.52 12.30 -14.36
N ARG A 91 12.44 11.62 -13.96
CA ARG A 91 11.76 11.85 -12.68
C ARG A 91 11.17 10.55 -12.14
N CYS A 92 11.30 10.36 -10.84
CA CYS A 92 10.62 9.33 -10.07
C CYS A 92 9.91 10.01 -8.91
N HIS A 93 8.60 9.84 -8.82
CA HIS A 93 7.80 10.31 -7.70
C HIS A 93 7.18 9.09 -7.02
N CYS A 94 7.67 8.77 -5.83
CA CYS A 94 7.10 7.77 -4.96
C CYS A 94 6.20 8.46 -3.94
N HIS A 95 5.00 7.96 -3.74
CA HIS A 95 4.03 8.48 -2.77
C HIS A 95 3.65 7.35 -1.82
N ASP A 96 4.12 7.45 -0.57
CA ASP A 96 3.76 6.54 0.52
C ASP A 96 2.51 7.08 1.26
N PRO A 97 1.63 6.21 1.79
CA PRO A 97 0.45 6.63 2.54
C PRO A 97 0.74 7.59 3.69
N SER A 98 1.96 7.57 4.23
CA SER A 98 2.37 8.43 5.34
C SER A 98 2.30 9.92 4.98
N TRP A 99 2.49 10.29 3.71
CA TRP A 99 2.33 11.68 3.24
C TRP A 99 1.01 12.30 3.68
N GLN A 100 -0.11 11.63 3.43
CA GLN A 100 -1.43 12.13 3.82
C GLN A 100 -1.82 11.77 5.26
N ASN A 101 -1.24 10.71 5.84
CA ASN A 101 -1.67 10.24 7.16
C ASN A 101 -0.97 10.94 8.34
N TRP A 102 0.20 11.57 8.14
CA TRP A 102 0.86 12.36 9.18
C TRP A 102 -0.02 13.51 9.70
N PRO A 103 -0.63 14.35 8.84
CA PRO A 103 -1.58 15.37 9.30
C PRO A 103 -2.81 14.78 10.02
N VAL A 104 -3.24 13.57 9.66
CA VAL A 104 -4.37 12.90 10.31
C VAL A 104 -4.02 12.46 11.74
N LEU A 105 -2.77 12.05 11.99
CA LEU A 105 -2.30 11.71 13.34
C LEU A 105 -2.38 12.91 14.30
N GLU A 106 -2.01 14.10 13.82
CA GLU A 106 -2.12 15.33 14.60
C GLU A 106 -3.56 15.54 15.05
N HIS A 107 -4.51 15.41 14.12
CA HIS A 107 -5.93 15.53 14.41
C HIS A 107 -6.44 14.43 15.35
N ALA A 108 -6.03 13.18 15.13
CA ALA A 108 -6.45 12.03 15.93
C ALA A 108 -5.97 12.09 17.39
N THR A 109 -4.95 12.91 17.69
CA THR A 109 -4.41 13.07 19.05
C THR A 109 -5.20 14.12 19.86
N ILE A 110 -5.88 15.07 19.21
CA ILE A 110 -6.60 16.15 19.88
C ILE A 110 -7.65 15.59 20.85
N GLY A 111 -7.63 16.08 22.09
CA GLY A 111 -8.57 15.68 23.13
C GLY A 111 -8.20 14.41 23.91
N ASN A 112 -7.09 13.73 23.56
CA ASN A 112 -6.59 12.58 24.31
C ASN A 112 -5.55 12.97 25.37
N ILE A 113 -5.28 12.08 26.31
CA ILE A 113 -4.22 12.27 27.31
C ILE A 113 -2.84 11.95 26.73
N VAL A 114 -1.79 12.55 27.28
CA VAL A 114 -0.39 12.34 26.82
C VAL A 114 -0.01 10.85 26.70
N PRO A 115 -0.37 9.96 27.64
CA PRO A 115 -0.06 8.53 27.53
C PRO A 115 -0.70 7.80 26.34
N ASP A 116 -1.74 8.35 25.71
CA ASP A 116 -2.40 7.72 24.55
C ASP A 116 -1.65 7.98 23.25
N PHE A 117 -0.80 9.01 23.20
CA PHE A 117 -0.08 9.39 21.98
C PHE A 117 0.70 8.22 21.34
N PRO A 118 1.48 7.40 22.09
CA PRO A 118 2.16 6.24 21.51
C PRO A 118 1.20 5.21 20.88
N LEU A 119 0.04 5.00 21.49
CA LEU A 119 -0.97 4.05 21.00
C LEU A 119 -1.62 4.56 19.71
N ILE A 120 -2.00 5.85 19.70
CA ILE A 120 -2.56 6.51 18.51
C ILE A 120 -1.53 6.48 17.39
N ASN A 121 -0.31 6.97 17.62
CA ASN A 121 0.78 6.98 16.63
C ASN A 121 1.03 5.59 16.04
N LYS A 122 1.16 4.57 16.90
CA LYS A 122 1.45 3.21 16.44
C LYS A 122 0.30 2.61 15.63
N SER A 123 -0.95 3.00 15.89
CA SER A 123 -2.11 2.52 15.14
C SER A 123 -2.14 2.96 13.68
N PHE A 124 -1.53 4.11 13.35
CA PHE A 124 -1.31 4.55 11.97
C PHE A 124 -0.07 3.88 11.36
N ASN A 125 0.94 3.58 12.19
CA ASN A 125 2.21 2.97 11.83
C ASN A 125 2.93 3.72 10.68
N LEU A 126 3.03 5.04 10.80
CA LEU A 126 3.57 5.89 9.74
C LEU A 126 5.05 5.62 9.48
N SER A 127 5.45 5.83 8.23
CA SER A 127 6.83 5.76 7.77
C SER A 127 7.42 7.16 7.71
N TYR A 128 8.51 7.39 8.43
CA TYR A 128 9.27 8.64 8.33
C TYR A 128 9.92 8.77 6.96
N SER A 129 10.69 7.77 6.54
CA SER A 129 11.31 7.77 5.21
C SER A 129 10.28 7.81 4.08
N GLY A 130 9.11 7.20 4.27
CA GLY A 130 8.02 7.29 3.30
C GLY A 130 7.47 8.70 3.13
N HIS A 131 7.43 9.50 4.20
CA HIS A 131 7.04 10.90 4.18
C HIS A 131 8.09 11.81 3.53
N ASP A 132 9.36 11.44 3.61
CA ASP A 132 10.46 12.25 3.08
C ASP A 132 10.73 12.03 1.58
N LEU A 133 10.07 11.04 0.94
CA LEU A 133 10.27 10.63 -0.47
C LEU A 133 9.81 11.65 -1.51
#